data_AF-A0A928DZR5-F1
#
_entry.id   AF-A0A928DZR5-F1
#
_cell.length_a   1.000
_cell.length_b   1.000
_cell.length_c   1.000
_cell.angle_alpha   90.00
_cell.angle_beta   90.00
_cell.angle_gamma   90.00
#
_symmetry.space_group_name_H-M   'P 1'
#
loop_
_entity.id
_entity.type
_entity.pdbx_description
1 polymer ?
#
loop_
_entity_poly.entity_id
_entity_poly.type
_entity_poly.pdbx_seq_one_letter_code
_entity_poly.pdbx_strand_id
1 'polypeptide(L)'
;MLEIAFDKNDNDEFLNQKRPVVEILNQNPQSFCEYRNFAVEVLEKYSDEQIVLIKNNCKLFSSNLFAVALFVQSCLTETKTECVVFKTKNYESELKSYKPYVALTIALKYAIRLYNLPLKQAYKEIANMSYLGIDIKKDYENKLILMTLNDKTEKIEMKATTLEQAIVAVSCLKAYSLLKTGDAFATRIAVKDRDENVNINEVINQIVKNVVGFVDRQ
;
A
#
# COMPACT_ATOMS: atom_id res chain seq x y z
N MET A 1 13.80 3.80 1.61
CA MET A 1 12.38 3.55 1.93
C MET A 1 11.93 4.73 2.74
N LEU A 2 10.96 5.49 2.23
CA LEU A 2 10.49 6.70 2.87
C LEU A 2 9.80 6.38 4.20
N GLU A 3 10.19 7.09 5.26
CA GLU A 3 9.50 7.11 6.54
C GLU A 3 8.37 8.15 6.52
N ILE A 4 7.21 7.78 7.05
CA ILE A 4 6.08 8.70 7.25
C ILE A 4 5.99 8.99 8.74
N ALA A 5 6.14 10.26 9.11
CA ALA A 5 6.00 10.74 10.47
C ALA A 5 4.82 11.71 10.59
N PHE A 6 4.26 11.78 11.80
CA PHE A 6 3.28 12.80 12.18
C PHE A 6 3.90 13.65 13.28
N ASP A 7 3.74 14.97 13.20
CA ASP A 7 4.26 15.90 14.19
C ASP A 7 3.17 16.89 14.60
N LYS A 8 3.05 17.09 15.91
CA LYS A 8 2.08 18.01 16.52
C LYS A 8 2.46 19.50 16.35
N ASN A 9 3.72 19.77 16.06
CA ASN A 9 4.21 21.14 15.92
C ASN A 9 3.83 21.73 14.56
N ASP A 10 3.04 22.81 14.57
CA ASP A 10 2.55 23.49 13.35
C ASP A 10 3.60 24.43 12.70
N ASN A 11 4.83 24.47 13.24
CA ASN A 11 5.92 25.27 12.67
C ASN A 11 6.60 24.54 11.48
N ASP A 12 7.47 25.26 10.78
CA ASP A 12 8.21 24.77 9.61
C ASP A 12 9.50 24.02 10.00
N GLU A 13 9.54 23.48 11.22
CA GLU A 13 10.72 22.84 11.77
C GLU A 13 10.45 21.38 12.12
N PHE A 14 11.45 20.53 11.92
CA PHE A 14 11.45 19.17 12.44
C PHE A 14 12.86 18.82 12.89
N LEU A 15 12.97 18.20 14.08
CA LEU A 15 14.25 17.99 14.77
C LEU A 15 15.05 19.31 14.95
N ASN A 16 14.35 20.39 15.31
CA ASN A 16 14.90 21.74 15.54
C ASN A 16 15.61 22.37 14.33
N GLN A 17 15.27 21.95 13.11
CA GLN A 17 15.79 22.52 11.87
C GLN A 17 14.64 22.88 10.94
N LYS A 18 14.74 24.03 10.27
CA LYS A 18 13.79 24.40 9.21
C LYS A 18 13.89 23.43 8.05
N ARG A 19 12.74 23.04 7.50
CA ARG A 19 12.62 22.08 6.39
C ARG A 19 11.72 22.64 5.29
N PRO A 20 11.88 22.18 4.04
CA PRO A 20 10.93 22.52 2.97
C PRO A 20 9.50 22.10 3.33
N VAL A 21 8.54 22.97 3.01
CA VAL A 21 7.12 22.78 3.30
C VAL A 21 6.33 22.64 2.01
N VAL A 22 5.44 21.66 1.97
CA VAL A 22 4.39 21.50 0.96
C VAL A 22 3.05 21.82 1.62
N GLU A 23 2.44 22.91 1.17
CA GLU A 23 1.09 23.28 1.58
C GLU A 23 0.05 22.69 0.64
N ILE A 24 -0.96 22.02 1.22
CA ILE A 24 -2.10 21.46 0.48
C ILE A 24 -3.31 22.32 0.81
N LEU A 25 -3.71 23.17 -0.15
CA LEU A 25 -4.77 24.15 0.05
C LEU A 25 -6.08 23.76 -0.67
N ASN A 26 -6.00 23.47 -1.98
CA ASN A 26 -7.17 23.30 -2.85
C ASN A 26 -7.12 22.00 -3.67
N GLN A 27 -6.49 20.94 -3.14
CA GLN A 27 -6.41 19.65 -3.82
C GLN A 27 -7.63 18.79 -3.46
N ASN A 28 -8.31 18.25 -4.47
CA ASN A 28 -9.44 17.33 -4.27
C ASN A 28 -9.29 16.10 -5.18
N PRO A 29 -8.36 15.20 -4.88
CA PRO A 29 -8.10 14.03 -5.72
C PRO A 29 -9.31 13.11 -5.75
N GLN A 30 -9.78 12.76 -6.96
CA GLN A 30 -10.93 11.86 -7.14
C GLN A 30 -10.52 10.38 -7.18
N SER A 31 -9.22 10.11 -7.32
CA SER A 31 -8.66 8.77 -7.46
C SER A 31 -7.31 8.63 -6.77
N PHE A 32 -6.91 7.39 -6.47
CA PHE A 32 -5.58 7.12 -5.94
C PHE A 32 -4.46 7.49 -6.94
N CYS A 33 -4.75 7.43 -8.25
CA CYS A 33 -3.84 7.90 -9.29
C CYS A 33 -3.47 9.38 -9.12
N GLU A 34 -4.42 10.23 -8.79
CA GLU A 34 -4.17 11.66 -8.57
C GLU A 34 -3.30 11.90 -7.33
N TYR A 35 -3.53 11.17 -6.23
CA TYR A 35 -2.61 11.19 -5.08
C TYR A 35 -1.20 10.75 -5.46
N ARG A 36 -1.09 9.73 -6.33
CA ARG A 36 0.18 9.20 -6.82
C ARG A 36 0.92 10.18 -7.74
N ASN A 37 0.22 10.89 -8.61
CA ASN A 37 0.83 11.91 -9.46
C ASN A 37 1.34 13.07 -8.61
N PHE A 38 0.55 13.53 -7.64
CA PHE A 38 0.99 14.57 -6.72
C PHE A 38 2.18 14.13 -5.85
N ALA A 39 2.24 12.85 -5.46
CA ALA A 39 3.38 12.30 -4.74
C ALA A 39 4.66 12.30 -5.60
N VAL A 40 4.56 12.03 -6.91
CA VAL A 40 5.69 12.15 -7.83
C VAL A 40 6.16 13.59 -7.90
N GLU A 41 5.25 14.55 -8.11
CA GLU A 41 5.59 15.98 -8.16
C GLU A 41 6.34 16.45 -6.90
N VAL A 42 5.88 16.02 -5.72
CA VAL A 42 6.54 16.34 -4.44
C VAL A 42 7.92 15.69 -4.36
N LEU A 43 8.04 14.39 -4.61
CA LEU A 43 9.32 13.69 -4.48
C LEU A 43 10.36 14.15 -5.52
N GLU A 44 9.93 14.55 -6.72
CA GLU A 44 10.82 15.13 -7.74
C GLU A 44 11.26 16.54 -7.36
N LYS A 45 10.32 17.40 -6.97
CA LYS A 45 10.60 18.79 -6.60
C LYS A 45 11.54 18.92 -5.40
N TYR A 46 11.45 17.99 -4.45
CA TYR A 46 12.25 17.98 -3.23
C TYR A 46 13.23 16.79 -3.19
N SER A 47 13.66 16.31 -4.37
CA SER A 47 14.52 15.12 -4.51
C SER A 47 15.89 15.23 -3.82
N ASP A 48 16.40 16.44 -3.57
CA ASP A 48 17.65 16.69 -2.85
C ASP A 48 17.47 16.89 -1.33
N GLU A 49 16.22 16.91 -0.85
CA GLU A 49 15.90 17.15 0.54
C GLU A 49 15.66 15.84 1.27
N GLN A 50 16.35 15.64 2.40
CA GLN A 50 16.18 14.43 3.22
C GLN A 50 14.83 14.40 3.94
N ILE A 51 14.31 15.56 4.33
CA ILE A 51 13.06 15.67 5.11
C ILE A 51 12.18 16.74 4.51
N VAL A 52 10.92 16.39 4.20
CA VAL A 52 9.91 17.30 3.67
C VAL A 52 8.70 17.36 4.62
N LEU A 53 8.19 18.56 4.88
CA LEU A 53 7.03 18.78 5.73
C LEU A 53 5.77 18.92 4.87
N ILE A 54 4.69 18.26 5.27
CA ILE A 54 3.37 18.40 4.64
C ILE A 54 2.45 19.13 5.62
N LYS A 55 1.87 20.24 5.17
CA LYS A 55 0.79 20.94 5.86
C LYS A 55 -0.49 20.78 5.07
N ASN A 56 -1.37 19.91 5.55
CA ASN A 56 -2.67 19.70 4.92
C ASN A 56 -3.71 20.65 5.52
N ASN A 57 -4.05 21.70 4.77
CA ASN A 57 -5.12 22.65 5.11
C ASN A 57 -6.39 22.40 4.27
N CYS A 58 -6.44 21.32 3.51
CA CYS A 58 -7.56 20.98 2.64
C CYS A 58 -8.39 19.83 3.21
N LYS A 59 -9.65 20.10 3.57
CA LYS A 59 -10.56 19.08 4.14
C LYS A 59 -10.93 17.96 3.17
N LEU A 60 -10.83 18.21 1.86
CA LEU A 60 -11.15 17.23 0.82
C LEU A 60 -9.96 16.31 0.49
N PHE A 61 -8.80 16.56 1.11
CA PHE A 61 -7.58 15.82 0.86
C PHE A 61 -7.28 14.88 2.03
N SER A 62 -7.14 13.58 1.74
CA SER A 62 -6.78 12.57 2.73
C SER A 62 -5.26 12.51 2.90
N SER A 63 -4.78 12.96 4.07
CA SER A 63 -3.36 12.83 4.46
C SER A 63 -2.91 11.37 4.45
N ASN A 64 -3.79 10.45 4.85
CA ASN A 64 -3.48 9.02 4.91
C ASN A 64 -3.28 8.41 3.53
N LEU A 65 -4.17 8.69 2.58
CA LEU A 65 -3.99 8.22 1.19
C LEU A 65 -2.76 8.84 0.54
N PHE A 66 -2.48 10.10 0.83
CA PHE A 66 -1.28 10.74 0.33
C PHE A 66 0.00 10.15 0.93
N ALA A 67 0.01 9.83 2.23
CA ALA A 67 1.12 9.12 2.85
C ALA A 67 1.36 7.76 2.20
N VAL A 68 0.31 7.00 1.86
CA VAL A 68 0.43 5.76 1.09
C VAL A 68 0.99 6.02 -0.31
N ALA A 69 0.52 7.07 -0.99
CA ALA A 69 1.02 7.43 -2.32
C ALA A 69 2.51 7.78 -2.31
N LEU A 70 2.95 8.64 -1.38
CA LEU A 70 4.36 8.99 -1.18
C LEU A 70 5.22 7.75 -0.90
N PHE A 71 4.74 6.88 -0.01
CA PHE A 71 5.40 5.63 0.31
C PHE A 71 5.58 4.73 -0.93
N VAL A 72 4.50 4.52 -1.69
CA VAL A 72 4.52 3.71 -2.91
C VAL A 72 5.49 4.29 -3.93
N GLN A 73 5.46 5.59 -4.17
CA GLN A 73 6.35 6.21 -5.14
C GLN A 73 7.81 6.09 -4.71
N SER A 74 8.11 6.25 -3.42
CA SER A 74 9.48 6.04 -2.90
C SER A 74 10.01 4.60 -3.06
N CYS A 75 9.13 3.64 -3.33
CA CYS A 75 9.50 2.26 -3.64
C CYS A 75 9.68 2.00 -5.14
N LEU A 76 9.17 2.89 -5.99
CA LEU A 76 9.23 2.78 -7.45
C LEU A 76 10.29 3.71 -8.07
N THR A 77 10.67 4.77 -7.37
CA THR A 77 11.67 5.74 -7.82
C THR A 77 12.79 5.90 -6.80
N GLU A 78 13.99 6.21 -7.28
CA GLU A 78 15.07 6.64 -6.40
C GLU A 78 14.80 8.06 -5.92
N THR A 79 14.76 8.24 -4.61
CA THR A 79 14.63 9.55 -3.96
C THR A 79 15.59 9.61 -2.78
N LYS A 80 16.21 10.78 -2.55
CA LYS A 80 17.01 11.03 -1.34
C LYS A 80 16.14 11.46 -0.16
N THR A 81 14.85 11.70 -0.38
CA THR A 81 13.92 11.97 0.71
C THR A 81 13.77 10.72 1.56
N GLU A 82 14.23 10.83 2.80
CA GLU A 82 14.22 9.76 3.79
C GLU A 82 12.94 9.82 4.63
N CYS A 83 12.41 11.01 4.89
CA CYS A 83 11.25 11.21 5.74
C CYS A 83 10.30 12.28 5.19
N VAL A 84 9.00 11.97 5.22
CA VAL A 84 7.94 12.98 5.05
C VAL A 84 7.18 13.11 6.36
N VAL A 85 7.05 14.35 6.84
CA VAL A 85 6.43 14.67 8.13
C VAL A 85 5.12 15.42 7.91
N PHE A 86 4.00 14.80 8.27
CA PHE A 86 2.70 15.45 8.29
C PHE A 86 2.57 16.30 9.55
N LYS A 87 2.51 17.61 9.38
CA LYS A 87 2.22 18.56 10.47
C LYS A 87 0.72 18.55 10.73
N THR A 88 0.32 18.20 11.95
CA THR A 88 -1.08 18.08 12.33
C THR A 88 -1.35 18.63 13.71
N LYS A 89 -2.45 19.37 13.87
CA LYS A 89 -2.90 19.85 15.19
C LYS A 89 -3.49 18.72 16.04
N ASN A 90 -4.06 17.69 15.41
CA ASN A 90 -4.76 16.58 16.06
C ASN A 90 -3.95 15.28 15.96
N TYR A 91 -2.68 15.32 16.38
CA TYR A 91 -1.71 14.22 16.25
C TYR A 91 -2.25 12.84 16.63
N GLU A 92 -2.87 12.69 17.80
CA GLU A 92 -3.35 11.38 18.25
C GLU A 92 -4.45 10.80 17.35
N SER A 93 -5.35 11.66 16.88
CA SER A 93 -6.44 11.25 16.00
C SER A 93 -5.93 10.86 14.62
N GLU A 94 -4.99 11.64 14.06
CA GLU A 94 -4.39 11.33 12.77
C GLU A 94 -3.52 10.07 12.83
N LEU A 95 -2.73 9.92 13.89
CA LEU A 95 -1.92 8.70 14.05
C LEU A 95 -2.81 7.46 14.19
N LYS A 96 -3.93 7.56 14.92
CA LYS A 96 -4.89 6.47 15.04
C LYS A 96 -5.53 6.14 13.68
N SER A 97 -5.93 7.15 12.92
CA SER A 97 -6.53 6.95 11.59
C SER A 97 -5.53 6.40 10.57
N TYR A 98 -4.24 6.70 10.72
CA TYR A 98 -3.18 6.19 9.84
C TYR A 98 -2.79 4.73 10.10
N LYS A 99 -2.94 4.22 11.33
CA LYS A 99 -2.54 2.83 11.69
C LYS A 99 -3.06 1.76 10.71
N PRO A 100 -4.35 1.74 10.32
CA PRO A 100 -4.84 0.80 9.31
C PRO A 100 -4.16 0.93 7.95
N TYR A 101 -3.75 2.15 7.55
CA TYR A 101 -3.05 2.39 6.28
C TYR A 101 -1.62 1.80 6.28
N VAL A 102 -1.02 1.52 7.44
CA VAL A 102 0.27 0.80 7.53
C VAL A 102 0.14 -0.64 7.02
N ALA A 103 -0.99 -1.30 7.25
CA ALA A 103 -1.21 -2.64 6.67
C ALA A 103 -1.27 -2.58 5.13
N LEU A 104 -1.87 -1.52 4.59
CA LEU A 104 -1.94 -1.27 3.15
C LEU A 104 -0.55 -0.98 2.56
N THR A 105 0.30 -0.18 3.21
CA THR A 105 1.69 0.06 2.73
C THR A 105 2.53 -1.21 2.75
N ILE A 106 2.39 -2.06 3.78
CA ILE A 106 3.07 -3.37 3.83
C ILE A 106 2.63 -4.27 2.68
N ALA A 107 1.33 -4.31 2.38
CA ALA A 107 0.78 -5.08 1.26
C ALA A 107 1.26 -4.55 -0.09
N LEU A 108 1.29 -3.23 -0.30
CA LEU A 108 1.75 -2.60 -1.54
C LEU A 108 3.26 -2.82 -1.75
N LYS A 109 4.08 -2.70 -0.69
CA LYS A 109 5.51 -3.04 -0.75
C LYS A 109 5.72 -4.51 -1.14
N TYR A 110 4.88 -5.40 -0.62
CA TYR A 110 4.91 -6.80 -0.99
C TYR A 110 4.54 -7.01 -2.46
N ALA A 111 3.53 -6.32 -2.98
CA ALA A 111 3.17 -6.35 -4.39
C ALA A 111 4.33 -5.92 -5.31
N ILE A 112 4.99 -4.80 -4.98
CA ILE A 112 6.15 -4.29 -5.72
C ILE A 112 7.31 -5.30 -5.67
N ARG A 113 7.55 -5.92 -4.52
CA ARG A 113 8.55 -6.99 -4.40
C ARG A 113 8.21 -8.18 -5.30
N LEU A 114 6.97 -8.69 -5.28
CA LEU A 114 6.56 -9.81 -6.12
C LEU A 114 6.70 -9.50 -7.60
N TYR A 115 6.36 -8.28 -8.01
CA TYR A 115 6.52 -7.79 -9.37
C TYR A 115 7.99 -7.80 -9.84
N ASN A 116 8.93 -7.51 -8.95
CA ASN A 116 10.36 -7.50 -9.26
C ASN A 116 11.03 -8.89 -9.20
N LEU A 117 10.30 -9.95 -8.85
CA LEU A 117 10.82 -11.32 -8.80
C LEU A 117 10.59 -12.05 -10.13
N PRO A 118 11.50 -12.97 -10.50
CA PRO A 118 11.21 -13.94 -11.57
C PRO A 118 9.93 -14.72 -11.26
N LEU A 119 9.11 -15.01 -12.27
CA LEU A 119 7.79 -15.65 -12.13
C LEU A 119 7.76 -16.85 -11.16
N LYS A 120 8.69 -17.79 -11.34
CA LYS A 120 8.78 -18.99 -10.48
C LYS A 120 9.05 -18.63 -9.01
N GLN A 121 9.86 -17.60 -8.77
CA GLN A 121 10.14 -17.11 -7.42
C GLN A 121 8.94 -16.37 -6.83
N ALA A 122 8.23 -15.57 -7.63
CA ALA A 122 7.00 -14.90 -7.21
C ALA A 122 5.95 -15.91 -6.72
N TYR A 123 5.66 -16.97 -7.49
CA TYR A 123 4.72 -18.01 -7.05
C TYR A 123 5.21 -18.82 -5.85
N LYS A 124 6.53 -19.07 -5.75
CA LYS A 124 7.12 -19.71 -4.56
C LYS A 124 6.91 -18.85 -3.33
N GLU A 125 7.07 -17.54 -3.44
CA GLU A 125 6.88 -16.61 -2.34
C GLU A 125 5.40 -16.47 -1.94
N ILE A 126 4.50 -16.37 -2.92
CA ILE A 126 3.05 -16.43 -2.71
C ILE A 126 2.67 -17.68 -1.89
N ALA A 127 3.19 -18.83 -2.26
CA ALA A 127 2.90 -20.09 -1.58
C ALA A 127 3.48 -20.21 -0.16
N ASN A 128 4.32 -19.28 0.28
CA ASN A 128 4.99 -19.30 1.59
C ASN A 128 4.39 -18.28 2.57
N MET A 129 3.20 -17.73 2.30
CA MET A 129 2.53 -16.73 3.14
C MET A 129 1.82 -17.29 4.38
N SER A 130 1.99 -18.58 4.71
CA SER A 130 1.26 -19.24 5.80
C SER A 130 1.52 -18.65 7.19
N TYR A 131 2.66 -17.99 7.38
CA TYR A 131 3.03 -17.31 8.62
C TYR A 131 2.05 -16.19 9.06
N LEU A 132 1.18 -15.73 8.16
CA LEU A 132 0.14 -14.74 8.44
C LEU A 132 -1.18 -15.36 8.93
N GLY A 133 -1.20 -16.67 9.25
CA GLY A 133 -2.44 -17.39 9.59
C GLY A 133 -3.30 -17.69 8.36
N ILE A 134 -2.69 -17.72 7.18
CA ILE A 134 -3.34 -18.06 5.91
C ILE A 134 -3.16 -19.56 5.65
N ASP A 135 -4.26 -20.28 5.45
CA ASP A 135 -4.22 -21.67 4.97
C ASP A 135 -3.85 -21.68 3.49
N ILE A 136 -2.85 -22.47 3.10
CA ILE A 136 -2.35 -22.55 1.73
C ILE A 136 -2.34 -24.01 1.28
N LYS A 137 -3.09 -24.31 0.21
CA LYS A 137 -3.11 -25.62 -0.44
C LYS A 137 -2.65 -25.51 -1.88
N LYS A 138 -1.77 -26.42 -2.29
CA LYS A 138 -1.29 -26.53 -3.68
C LYS A 138 -2.01 -27.68 -4.35
N ASP A 139 -2.68 -27.38 -5.44
CA ASP A 139 -3.25 -28.37 -6.34
C ASP A 139 -2.28 -28.51 -7.53
N TYR A 140 -1.48 -29.57 -7.51
CA TYR A 140 -0.47 -29.81 -8.55
C TYR A 140 -1.10 -30.29 -9.86
N GLU A 141 -2.27 -30.95 -9.80
CA GLU A 141 -2.97 -31.48 -10.98
C GLU A 141 -3.56 -30.32 -11.79
N ASN A 142 -4.23 -29.39 -11.12
CA ASN A 142 -4.86 -28.23 -11.76
C ASN A 142 -3.95 -27.00 -11.81
N LYS A 143 -2.71 -27.10 -11.31
CA LYS A 143 -1.74 -26.00 -11.20
C LYS A 143 -2.33 -24.78 -10.45
N LEU A 144 -2.94 -25.00 -9.30
CA LEU A 144 -3.54 -23.95 -8.47
C LEU A 144 -2.83 -23.78 -7.13
N ILE A 145 -2.80 -22.55 -6.64
CA ILE A 145 -2.57 -22.21 -5.24
C ILE A 145 -3.89 -21.70 -4.68
N LEU A 146 -4.41 -22.39 -3.67
CA LEU A 146 -5.62 -22.03 -2.94
C LEU A 146 -5.18 -21.41 -1.62
N MET A 147 -5.67 -20.21 -1.32
CA MET A 147 -5.33 -19.49 -0.08
C MET A 147 -6.60 -19.04 0.62
N THR A 148 -6.69 -19.27 1.93
CA THR A 148 -7.85 -18.90 2.75
C THR A 148 -7.39 -18.21 4.03
N LEU A 149 -7.98 -17.07 4.34
CA LEU A 149 -7.88 -16.38 5.63
C LEU A 149 -9.24 -16.45 6.32
N ASN A 150 -9.27 -17.03 7.51
CA ASN A 150 -10.47 -17.33 8.30
C ASN A 150 -11.46 -18.27 7.57
N ASP A 151 -11.93 -19.31 8.25
CA ASP A 151 -12.89 -20.26 7.68
C ASP A 151 -14.32 -19.85 8.07
N LYS A 152 -14.95 -19.02 7.23
CA LYS A 152 -16.37 -18.61 7.36
C LYS A 152 -17.13 -18.90 6.08
N THR A 153 -18.45 -19.06 6.21
CA THR A 153 -19.37 -19.35 5.11
C THR A 153 -19.44 -18.21 4.09
N GLU A 154 -19.54 -16.97 4.57
CA GLU A 154 -19.43 -15.78 3.74
C GLU A 154 -17.98 -15.33 3.66
N LYS A 155 -17.46 -15.25 2.44
CA LYS A 155 -16.08 -14.89 2.17
C LYS A 155 -15.95 -14.04 0.93
N ILE A 156 -15.00 -13.12 0.97
CA ILE A 156 -14.55 -12.37 -0.21
C ILE A 156 -13.75 -13.35 -1.08
N GLU A 157 -14.21 -13.62 -2.29
CA GLU A 157 -13.50 -14.50 -3.23
C GLU A 157 -12.80 -13.70 -4.34
N MET A 158 -11.50 -13.94 -4.54
CA MET A 158 -10.77 -13.45 -5.71
C MET A 158 -10.22 -14.62 -6.53
N LYS A 159 -10.50 -14.63 -7.83
CA LYS A 159 -9.91 -15.59 -8.78
C LYS A 159 -8.81 -14.89 -9.57
N ALA A 160 -7.64 -15.50 -9.61
CA ALA A 160 -6.49 -15.00 -10.33
C ALA A 160 -6.07 -16.00 -11.42
N THR A 161 -6.17 -15.58 -12.67
CA THR A 161 -5.78 -16.37 -13.85
C THR A 161 -4.52 -15.83 -14.53
N THR A 162 -3.98 -14.70 -14.07
CA THR A 162 -2.72 -14.09 -14.52
C THR A 162 -1.83 -13.77 -13.33
N LEU A 163 -0.54 -13.53 -13.55
CA LEU A 163 0.39 -13.09 -12.51
C LEU A 163 -0.07 -11.74 -11.91
N GLU A 164 -0.54 -10.82 -12.75
CA GLU A 164 -1.07 -9.53 -12.31
C GLU A 164 -2.20 -9.69 -11.27
N GLN A 165 -3.21 -10.50 -11.61
CA GLN A 165 -4.32 -10.79 -10.70
C GLN A 165 -3.86 -11.55 -9.45
N ALA A 166 -2.85 -12.41 -9.59
CA ALA A 166 -2.28 -13.14 -8.46
C ALA A 166 -1.65 -12.15 -7.47
N ILE A 167 -0.83 -11.21 -7.95
CA ILE A 167 -0.20 -10.17 -7.13
C ILE A 167 -1.25 -9.30 -6.44
N VAL A 168 -2.32 -8.90 -7.14
CA VAL A 168 -3.43 -8.15 -6.54
C VAL A 168 -4.08 -8.97 -5.43
N ALA A 169 -4.51 -10.21 -5.71
CA ALA A 169 -5.26 -11.03 -4.77
C ALA A 169 -4.46 -11.34 -3.49
N VAL A 170 -3.18 -11.71 -3.62
CA VAL A 170 -2.33 -12.03 -2.46
C VAL A 170 -1.97 -10.80 -1.64
N SER A 171 -1.84 -9.64 -2.27
CA SER A 171 -1.54 -8.38 -1.58
C SER A 171 -2.77 -7.87 -0.84
N CYS A 172 -3.96 -7.98 -1.44
CA CYS A 172 -5.23 -7.76 -0.75
C CYS A 172 -5.32 -8.69 0.47
N LEU A 173 -5.17 -10.00 0.28
CA LEU A 173 -5.20 -11.00 1.36
C LEU A 173 -4.21 -10.66 2.48
N LYS A 174 -3.00 -10.22 2.13
CA LYS A 174 -2.00 -9.74 3.09
C LYS A 174 -2.51 -8.55 3.89
N ALA A 175 -3.07 -7.53 3.25
CA ALA A 175 -3.64 -6.38 3.93
C ALA A 175 -4.76 -6.80 4.91
N TYR A 176 -5.71 -7.65 4.47
CA TYR A 176 -6.78 -8.16 5.33
C TYR A 176 -6.25 -8.92 6.55
N SER A 177 -5.23 -9.77 6.37
CA SER A 177 -4.62 -10.52 7.47
C SER A 177 -4.00 -9.60 8.52
N LEU A 178 -3.38 -8.50 8.09
CA LEU A 178 -2.72 -7.53 8.96
C LEU A 178 -3.71 -6.59 9.66
N LEU A 179 -4.79 -6.21 8.97
CA LEU A 179 -5.87 -5.41 9.54
C LEU A 179 -6.66 -6.16 10.62
N LYS A 180 -6.61 -7.50 10.63
CA LYS A 180 -7.36 -8.35 11.57
C LYS A 180 -8.86 -8.03 11.61
N THR A 181 -9.45 -7.72 10.45
CA THR A 181 -10.88 -7.36 10.35
C THR A 181 -11.81 -8.49 10.80
N GLY A 182 -11.31 -9.73 10.82
CA GLY A 182 -12.08 -10.93 11.11
C GLY A 182 -12.91 -11.41 9.92
N ASP A 183 -12.85 -10.73 8.77
CA ASP A 183 -13.50 -11.17 7.55
C ASP A 183 -12.86 -12.44 7.00
N ALA A 184 -13.64 -13.29 6.33
CA ALA A 184 -13.09 -14.41 5.59
C ALA A 184 -12.76 -14.01 4.16
N PHE A 185 -11.61 -14.46 3.69
CA PHE A 185 -11.12 -14.20 2.35
C PHE A 185 -10.58 -15.48 1.74
N ALA A 186 -10.93 -15.78 0.50
CA ALA A 186 -10.36 -16.88 -0.25
C ALA A 186 -9.87 -16.42 -1.61
N THR A 187 -8.74 -16.95 -2.04
CA THR A 187 -8.27 -16.78 -3.40
C THR A 187 -7.81 -18.08 -4.04
N ARG A 188 -8.03 -18.16 -5.36
CA ARG A 188 -7.59 -19.26 -6.21
C ARG A 188 -6.68 -18.67 -7.28
N ILE A 189 -5.43 -19.11 -7.30
CA ILE A 189 -4.38 -18.56 -8.16
C ILE A 189 -3.92 -19.64 -9.13
N ALA A 190 -4.10 -19.42 -10.42
CA ALA A 190 -3.52 -20.26 -11.45
C ALA A 190 -2.01 -19.99 -11.56
N VAL A 191 -1.21 -21.05 -11.48
CA VAL A 191 0.24 -20.99 -11.65
C VAL A 191 0.57 -21.04 -13.14
N LYS A 192 1.31 -20.03 -13.60
CA LYS A 192 1.75 -19.90 -14.99
C LYS A 192 3.20 -20.35 -15.17
N ASP A 193 3.49 -20.83 -16.37
CA ASP A 193 4.81 -21.31 -16.78
C ASP A 193 5.57 -20.30 -17.68
N ARG A 194 4.95 -19.18 -18.05
CA ARG A 194 5.51 -18.14 -18.93
C ARG A 194 5.36 -16.77 -18.30
N ASP A 195 6.36 -15.92 -18.48
CA ASP A 195 6.32 -14.53 -18.03
C ASP A 195 5.19 -13.77 -18.74
N GLU A 196 4.54 -12.89 -17.99
CA GLU A 196 3.45 -12.03 -18.46
C GLU A 196 3.85 -10.58 -18.20
N ASN A 197 3.46 -9.67 -19.09
CA ASN A 197 3.62 -8.24 -18.83
C ASN A 197 2.65 -7.82 -17.73
N VAL A 198 3.19 -7.44 -16.58
CA VAL A 198 2.41 -6.94 -15.43
C VAL A 198 2.45 -5.42 -15.43
N ASN A 199 1.30 -4.77 -15.35
CA ASN A 199 1.24 -3.32 -15.15
C ASN A 199 1.21 -3.02 -13.65
N ILE A 200 2.37 -2.72 -13.07
CA ILE A 200 2.49 -2.45 -11.63
C ILE A 200 1.60 -1.28 -11.15
N ASN A 201 1.37 -0.28 -11.99
CA ASN A 201 0.51 0.85 -11.62
C ASN A 201 -0.95 0.40 -11.45
N GLU A 202 -1.43 -0.46 -12.36
CA GLU A 202 -2.77 -1.02 -12.28
C GLU A 202 -2.92 -1.95 -11.08
N VAL A 203 -1.92 -2.79 -10.82
CA VAL A 203 -1.86 -3.64 -9.61
C VAL A 203 -2.03 -2.80 -8.33
N ILE A 204 -1.24 -1.74 -8.19
CA ILE A 204 -1.29 -0.84 -7.03
C ILE A 204 -2.70 -0.25 -6.86
N ASN A 205 -3.27 0.27 -7.95
CA ASN A 205 -4.59 0.90 -7.92
C ASN A 205 -5.69 -0.10 -7.54
N GLN A 206 -5.64 -1.32 -8.07
CA GLN A 206 -6.61 -2.36 -7.72
C GLN A 206 -6.48 -2.79 -6.26
N ILE A 207 -5.27 -2.92 -5.72
CA ILE A 207 -5.07 -3.24 -4.30
C ILE A 207 -5.69 -2.15 -3.42
N VAL A 208 -5.39 -0.87 -3.69
CA VAL A 208 -5.96 0.24 -2.92
C VAL A 208 -7.48 0.26 -3.01
N LYS A 209 -8.04 0.13 -4.21
CA LYS A 209 -9.49 0.09 -4.42
C LYS A 209 -10.18 -1.01 -3.61
N ASN A 210 -9.59 -2.21 -3.54
CA ASN A 210 -10.18 -3.34 -2.84
C ASN A 210 -10.04 -3.23 -1.31
N VAL A 211 -8.95 -2.61 -0.82
CA VAL A 211 -8.61 -2.59 0.61
C VAL A 211 -9.11 -1.33 1.32
N VAL A 212 -9.11 -0.17 0.66
CA VAL A 212 -9.38 1.14 1.31
C VAL A 212 -10.74 1.18 2.02
N GLY A 213 -11.78 0.61 1.41
CA GLY A 213 -13.11 0.57 2.01
C GLY A 213 -13.21 -0.23 3.31
N PHE A 214 -12.19 -1.04 3.64
CA PHE A 214 -12.07 -1.77 4.91
C PHE A 214 -11.18 -1.03 5.90
N VAL A 215 -10.13 -0.36 5.40
CA VAL A 215 -9.25 0.51 6.17
C VAL A 215 -10.07 1.64 6.81
N ASP A 216 -11.03 2.22 6.07
CA ASP A 216 -11.88 3.31 6.54
C ASP A 216 -12.95 2.88 7.57
N ARG A 217 -13.13 1.58 7.83
CA ARG A 217 -14.10 1.05 8.81
C ARG A 217 -13.50 0.80 10.21
N GLN A 218 -12.18 0.93 10.35
CA GLN A 218 -11.43 0.67 11.58
C GLN A 218 -11.27 1.93 12.45
#